data_AF-A0A6C0CFR6-F1
#
_entry.id   AF-A0A6C0CFR6-F1
#
_cell.length_a   1.000
_cell.length_b   1.000
_cell.length_c   1.000
_cell.angle_alpha   90.00
_cell.angle_beta   90.00
_cell.angle_gamma   90.00
#
_symmetry.space_group_name_H-M   'P 1'
#
loop_
_entity.id
_entity.type
_entity.pdbx_description
1 polymer ?
#
loop_
_entity_poly.entity_id
_entity_poly.type
_entity_poly.pdbx_seq_one_letter_code
_entity_poly.pdbx_strand_id
1 'polypeptide(L)'
;MQLTYVAVVVLASMIFVLSGMVGYVYWQQTRMLQNLQSLAVVLSTQFVRQPPPAPEPEPELEVEHAPVHETDADLPPLVPIQEVKEDDRVSVNEVEIVEGPPASAAAPALAPVAEVVDYESKTAVQLRDLLTAKGIPFGKRDAKSVLVQLIKATA
;
A
#
# COMPACT_ATOMS: atom_id res chain seq x y z
N MET A 1 -14.29 -54.01 -13.04
CA MET A 1 -15.09 -53.89 -11.80
C MET A 1 -14.21 -53.78 -10.55
N GLN A 2 -13.51 -54.82 -10.11
CA GLN A 2 -12.68 -54.72 -8.89
C GLN A 2 -11.45 -53.81 -9.06
N LEU A 3 -10.62 -54.02 -10.09
CA LEU A 3 -9.41 -53.20 -10.32
C LEU A 3 -9.72 -51.71 -10.48
N THR A 4 -10.82 -51.38 -11.16
CA THR A 4 -11.34 -50.01 -11.29
C THR A 4 -11.76 -49.40 -9.95
N TYR A 5 -12.32 -50.17 -9.02
CA TYR A 5 -12.63 -49.70 -7.67
C TYR A 5 -11.36 -49.42 -6.87
N VAL A 6 -10.37 -50.32 -6.93
CA VAL A 6 -9.06 -50.13 -6.27
C VAL A 6 -8.36 -48.86 -6.80
N ALA A 7 -8.37 -48.62 -8.12
CA ALA A 7 -7.79 -47.42 -8.71
C ALA A 7 -8.49 -46.13 -8.22
N VAL A 8 -9.84 -46.13 -8.13
CA VAL A 8 -10.60 -45.00 -7.58
C VAL A 8 -10.28 -44.76 -6.11
N VAL A 9 -10.14 -45.80 -5.29
CA VAL A 9 -9.78 -45.67 -3.86
C VAL A 9 -8.38 -45.09 -3.68
N VAL A 10 -7.40 -45.51 -4.49
CA VAL A 10 -6.03 -44.96 -4.47
C VAL A 10 -5.99 -43.50 -4.93
N LEU A 11 -6.73 -43.16 -5.99
CA LEU A 11 -6.83 -41.79 -6.47
C LEU A 11 -7.54 -40.87 -5.45
N ALA A 12 -8.60 -41.36 -4.80
CA ALA A 12 -9.31 -40.63 -3.75
C ALA A 12 -8.44 -40.38 -2.51
N SER A 13 -7.64 -41.36 -2.07
CA SER A 13 -6.74 -41.19 -0.92
C SER A 13 -5.59 -40.20 -1.23
N MET A 14 -5.05 -40.23 -2.45
CA MET A 14 -4.05 -39.25 -2.90
C MET A 14 -4.63 -37.82 -2.92
N ILE A 15 -5.84 -37.62 -3.45
CA ILE A 15 -6.52 -36.32 -3.44
C ILE A 15 -6.85 -35.87 -2.02
N PHE A 16 -7.26 -36.78 -1.12
CA PHE A 16 -7.52 -36.46 0.28
C PHE A 16 -6.26 -35.96 1.01
N VAL A 17 -5.12 -36.61 0.80
CA VAL A 17 -3.82 -36.17 1.38
C VAL A 17 -3.40 -34.80 0.82
N LEU A 18 -3.52 -34.58 -0.49
CA LEU A 18 -3.24 -33.28 -1.12
C LEU A 18 -4.15 -32.17 -0.57
N SER A 19 -5.45 -32.43 -0.47
CA SER A 19 -6.43 -31.49 0.09
C SER A 19 -6.13 -31.15 1.55
N GLY A 20 -5.84 -32.16 2.37
CA GLY A 20 -5.44 -31.98 3.78
C GLY A 20 -4.16 -31.14 3.93
N MET A 21 -3.18 -31.35 3.07
CA MET A 21 -1.93 -30.58 3.08
C MET A 21 -2.15 -29.12 2.67
N VAL A 22 -2.95 -28.85 1.64
CA VAL A 22 -3.33 -27.47 1.22
C VAL A 22 -4.14 -26.77 2.32
N GLY A 23 -5.12 -27.46 2.92
CA GLY A 23 -5.92 -26.93 4.03
C GLY A 23 -5.08 -26.61 5.27
N TYR A 24 -4.11 -27.47 5.61
CA TYR A 24 -3.16 -27.23 6.69
C TYR A 24 -2.28 -26.00 6.43
N VAL A 25 -1.74 -25.85 5.21
CA VAL A 25 -0.94 -24.69 4.83
C VAL A 25 -1.76 -23.40 4.89
N TYR A 26 -3.02 -23.42 4.42
CA TYR A 26 -3.91 -22.25 4.50
C TYR A 26 -4.20 -21.86 5.97
N TRP A 27 -4.53 -22.84 6.82
CA TRP A 27 -4.73 -22.61 8.26
C TRP A 27 -3.46 -22.09 8.95
N GLN A 28 -2.29 -22.61 8.58
CA GLN A 28 -1.00 -22.13 9.06
C GLN A 28 -0.74 -20.66 8.66
N GLN A 29 -1.10 -20.26 7.44
CA GLN A 29 -1.03 -18.86 6.98
C GLN A 29 -1.94 -17.95 7.82
N THR A 30 -3.21 -18.31 8.00
CA THR A 30 -4.16 -17.53 8.83
C THR A 30 -3.65 -17.38 10.27
N ARG A 31 -3.17 -18.47 10.88
CA ARG A 31 -2.64 -18.47 12.25
C ARG A 31 -1.36 -17.65 12.38
N MET A 32 -0.49 -17.67 11.38
CA MET A 32 0.72 -16.84 11.38
C MET A 32 0.41 -15.34 11.23
N LEU A 33 -0.60 -14.97 10.42
CA LEU A 33 -1.03 -13.58 10.28
C LEU A 33 -1.58 -13.02 11.61
N GLN A 34 -2.39 -13.80 12.34
CA GLN A 34 -2.89 -13.40 13.66
C GLN A 34 -1.75 -13.20 14.68
N ASN A 35 -0.74 -14.08 14.67
CA ASN A 35 0.45 -13.94 15.52
C ASN A 35 1.28 -12.69 15.16
N LEU A 36 1.39 -12.35 13.86
CA LEU A 36 2.08 -11.13 13.43
C LEU A 36 1.34 -9.86 13.86
N GLN A 37 0.00 -9.87 13.84
CA GLN A 37 -0.82 -8.76 14.34
C GLN A 37 -0.62 -8.55 15.85
N SER A 38 -0.62 -9.61 16.66
CA SER A 38 -0.36 -9.47 18.11
C SER A 38 1.07 -9.01 18.40
N LEU A 39 2.06 -9.50 17.66
CA LEU A 39 3.45 -9.05 17.77
C LEU A 39 3.59 -7.58 17.38
N ALA A 40 2.93 -7.12 16.31
CA ALA A 40 2.96 -5.72 15.87
C ALA A 40 2.38 -4.75 16.92
N VAL A 41 1.33 -5.16 17.65
CA VAL A 41 0.77 -4.37 18.77
C VAL A 41 1.73 -4.30 19.96
N VAL A 42 2.46 -5.37 20.27
CA VAL A 42 3.50 -5.34 21.33
C VAL A 42 4.73 -4.55 20.89
N LEU A 43 5.12 -4.62 19.61
CA LEU A 43 6.21 -3.82 19.08
C LEU A 43 5.86 -2.33 19.03
N SER A 44 4.61 -1.96 18.74
CA SER A 44 4.19 -0.57 18.77
C SER A 44 4.27 0.01 20.18
N THR A 45 3.81 -0.70 21.22
CA THR A 45 3.92 -0.18 22.60
C THR A 45 5.35 -0.09 23.14
N GLN A 46 6.32 -0.81 22.56
CA GLN A 46 7.74 -0.76 22.97
C GLN A 46 8.62 0.17 22.13
N PHE A 47 8.35 0.33 20.83
CA PHE A 47 9.20 1.10 19.91
C PHE A 47 8.53 2.35 19.35
N VAL A 48 7.20 2.37 19.22
CA VAL A 48 6.45 3.60 18.91
C VAL A 48 6.07 4.22 20.25
N ARG A 49 6.90 5.15 20.73
CA ARG A 49 6.51 6.06 21.81
C ARG A 49 5.12 6.59 21.47
N GLN A 50 4.11 6.24 22.28
CA GLN A 50 2.77 6.79 22.12
C GLN A 50 2.91 8.31 22.01
N PRO A 51 2.27 8.95 21.01
CA PRO A 51 2.05 10.39 21.09
C PRO A 51 1.46 10.66 22.48
N PRO A 52 2.00 11.64 23.25
CA PRO A 52 1.37 11.99 24.51
C PRO A 52 -0.10 12.28 24.21
N PRO A 53 -1.05 11.82 25.06
CA PRO A 53 -2.46 12.09 24.82
C PRO A 53 -2.60 13.59 24.59
N ALA A 54 -3.22 13.96 23.47
CA ALA A 54 -3.59 15.35 23.25
C ALA A 54 -4.37 15.80 24.49
N PRO A 55 -4.08 16.98 25.06
CA PRO A 55 -4.76 17.43 26.27
C PRO A 55 -6.26 17.31 26.03
N GLU A 56 -6.95 16.67 26.99
CA GLU A 56 -8.40 16.52 26.91
C GLU A 56 -9.01 17.90 26.69
N PRO A 57 -9.97 18.06 25.76
CA PRO A 57 -10.75 19.30 25.73
C PRO A 57 -11.40 19.42 27.11
N GLU A 58 -11.02 20.44 27.87
CA GLU A 58 -11.57 20.66 29.20
C GLU A 58 -13.11 20.66 29.08
N PRO A 59 -13.82 19.91 29.94
CA PRO A 59 -15.28 19.88 29.88
C PRO A 59 -15.77 21.31 30.08
N GLU A 60 -16.41 21.86 29.05
CA GLU A 60 -16.91 23.23 29.00
C GLU A 60 -17.96 23.41 30.11
N LEU A 61 -17.52 23.88 31.27
CA LEU A 61 -18.31 23.84 32.49
C LEU A 61 -19.51 24.79 32.37
N GLU A 62 -20.67 24.17 32.52
CA GLU A 62 -22.00 24.73 32.36
C GLU A 62 -22.16 26.07 33.11
N VAL A 63 -22.69 27.08 32.40
CA VAL A 63 -22.73 28.47 32.90
C VAL A 63 -23.80 28.63 33.98
N GLU A 64 -23.41 28.50 35.26
CA GLU A 64 -24.28 28.78 36.40
C GLU A 64 -23.76 29.94 37.28
N HIS A 65 -24.51 31.04 37.27
CA HIS A 65 -24.62 32.14 38.24
C HIS A 65 -23.38 32.74 38.96
N ALA A 66 -23.14 34.03 38.68
CA ALA A 66 -22.30 34.94 39.45
C ALA A 66 -22.89 35.25 40.86
N PRO A 67 -22.10 35.77 41.85
CA PRO A 67 -21.63 37.17 41.76
C PRO A 67 -20.21 37.48 42.29
N VAL A 68 -19.58 38.47 41.63
CA VAL A 68 -18.75 39.56 42.19
C VAL A 68 -17.76 39.26 43.32
N HIS A 69 -16.46 39.40 43.00
CA HIS A 69 -15.58 40.29 43.77
C HIS A 69 -14.54 40.96 42.88
N GLU A 70 -14.31 42.26 43.09
CA GLU A 70 -13.37 43.10 42.36
C GLU A 70 -11.96 43.03 42.98
N THR A 71 -10.89 43.12 42.18
CA THR A 71 -9.62 43.83 42.49
C THR A 71 -8.78 43.97 41.21
N ASP A 72 -8.40 45.22 40.95
CA ASP A 72 -7.49 45.87 39.98
C ASP A 72 -6.44 45.12 39.11
N ALA A 73 -6.20 45.75 37.93
CA ALA A 73 -4.96 45.84 37.12
C ALA A 73 -4.32 44.54 36.54
N ASP A 74 -3.80 44.51 35.30
CA ASP A 74 -3.26 45.61 34.47
C ASP A 74 -3.33 45.33 32.94
N LEU A 75 -3.22 46.37 32.09
CA LEU A 75 -3.24 46.32 30.59
C LEU A 75 -2.56 47.58 29.99
N PRO A 76 -2.11 47.62 28.71
CA PRO A 76 -2.05 46.59 27.66
C PRO A 76 -0.57 46.22 27.33
N PRO A 77 0.15 46.57 26.21
CA PRO A 77 -0.15 47.11 24.87
C PRO A 77 -0.03 46.05 23.74
N LEU A 78 0.50 46.41 22.55
CA LEU A 78 0.71 45.51 21.39
C LEU A 78 2.05 45.82 20.68
N VAL A 79 2.65 44.82 20.01
CA VAL A 79 3.37 44.97 18.72
C VAL A 79 3.25 43.67 17.90
N PRO A 80 2.85 43.69 16.61
CA PRO A 80 2.90 42.52 15.73
C PRO A 80 4.24 42.40 14.99
N ILE A 81 4.64 41.17 14.63
CA ILE A 81 5.75 40.91 13.71
C ILE A 81 5.23 40.18 12.48
N GLN A 82 5.25 40.85 11.33
CA GLN A 82 5.24 40.22 10.01
C GLN A 82 6.64 40.33 9.42
N GLU A 83 7.22 39.21 8.96
CA GLU A 83 8.14 39.11 7.82
C GLU A 83 8.22 37.59 7.50
N VAL A 84 7.73 37.06 6.37
CA VAL A 84 8.02 37.27 4.94
C VAL A 84 9.12 36.31 4.43
N LYS A 85 8.75 35.52 3.41
CA LYS A 85 9.57 34.48 2.71
C LYS A 85 9.83 33.21 3.56
N GLU A 86 10.02 32.02 2.99
CA GLU A 86 10.14 31.62 1.57
C GLU A 86 9.03 30.61 1.19
N ASP A 87 8.32 30.82 0.07
CA ASP A 87 7.36 29.85 -0.49
C ASP A 87 8.06 29.07 -1.62
N ASP A 88 8.57 27.88 -1.29
CA ASP A 88 9.33 27.00 -2.19
C ASP A 88 8.40 26.29 -3.20
N ARG A 89 7.72 27.09 -4.04
CA ARG A 89 6.81 26.63 -5.08
C ARG A 89 7.35 26.99 -6.45
N VAL A 90 8.17 26.07 -6.98
CA VAL A 90 8.61 26.12 -8.38
C VAL A 90 7.40 26.06 -9.30
N SER A 91 7.09 27.20 -9.94
CA SER A 91 6.00 27.34 -10.90
C SER A 91 6.34 26.69 -12.23
N VAL A 92 5.91 25.44 -12.43
CA VAL A 92 6.06 24.74 -13.72
C VAL A 92 5.09 25.36 -14.73
N ASN A 93 5.66 26.04 -15.72
CA ASN A 93 4.91 26.70 -16.78
C ASN A 93 5.52 26.27 -18.13
N GLU A 94 4.91 25.27 -18.77
CA GLU A 94 4.86 25.04 -20.23
C GLU A 94 4.14 23.70 -20.50
N VAL A 95 3.24 23.68 -21.48
CA VAL A 95 2.44 22.50 -21.85
C VAL A 95 2.85 22.07 -23.25
N GLU A 96 3.66 21.01 -23.35
CA GLU A 96 4.04 20.45 -24.65
C GLU A 96 2.89 19.62 -25.24
N ILE A 97 2.20 20.21 -26.22
CA ILE A 97 1.10 19.56 -26.94
C ILE A 97 1.71 18.68 -28.04
N VAL A 98 1.89 17.39 -27.74
CA VAL A 98 2.31 16.41 -28.75
C VAL A 98 1.15 16.10 -29.69
N GLU A 99 1.40 16.27 -30.99
CA GLU A 99 0.42 16.19 -32.06
C GLU A 99 -0.09 14.76 -32.33
N GLY A 100 -1.28 14.63 -32.93
CA GLY A 100 -2.06 13.39 -32.91
C GLY A 100 -1.57 12.24 -33.83
N PRO A 101 -2.09 11.01 -33.65
CA PRO A 101 -1.72 9.87 -34.48
C PRO A 101 -2.18 10.04 -35.95
N PRO A 102 -1.35 9.66 -36.95
CA PRO A 102 -1.73 9.74 -38.36
C PRO A 102 -2.80 8.70 -38.72
N ALA A 103 -3.84 9.15 -39.43
CA ALA A 103 -4.88 8.26 -39.92
C ALA A 103 -4.41 7.42 -41.12
N SER A 104 -4.55 6.11 -41.03
CA SER A 104 -4.61 5.21 -42.20
C SER A 104 -5.52 4.02 -41.87
N ALA A 105 -6.28 3.53 -42.85
CA ALA A 105 -7.43 2.66 -42.62
C ALA A 105 -7.26 1.28 -43.26
N ALA A 106 -7.49 0.22 -42.48
CA ALA A 106 -8.02 -1.05 -42.94
C ALA A 106 -8.58 -1.87 -41.76
N ALA A 107 -9.82 -2.35 -41.89
CA ALA A 107 -10.36 -3.46 -41.10
C ALA A 107 -10.07 -4.79 -41.84
N PRO A 108 -10.27 -5.99 -41.24
CA PRO A 108 -10.95 -6.27 -39.97
C PRO A 108 -10.27 -7.31 -39.05
N ALA A 109 -11.00 -7.65 -37.99
CA ALA A 109 -11.03 -8.94 -37.28
C ALA A 109 -10.08 -9.20 -36.09
N LEU A 110 -10.65 -9.98 -35.16
CA LEU A 110 -10.06 -10.68 -34.02
C LEU A 110 -9.60 -9.82 -32.82
N ALA A 111 -9.91 -10.37 -31.65
CA ALA A 111 -9.87 -9.74 -30.33
C ALA A 111 -8.49 -9.22 -29.90
N PRO A 112 -8.43 -8.21 -29.01
CA PRO A 112 -7.20 -7.86 -28.30
C PRO A 112 -6.86 -8.99 -27.31
N VAL A 113 -6.11 -9.98 -27.79
CA VAL A 113 -5.37 -10.89 -26.92
C VAL A 113 -4.25 -10.05 -26.30
N ALA A 114 -4.51 -9.49 -25.12
CA ALA A 114 -3.48 -8.83 -24.33
C ALA A 114 -2.34 -9.85 -24.13
N GLU A 115 -1.14 -9.54 -24.61
CA GLU A 115 -0.01 -10.46 -24.52
C GLU A 115 0.35 -10.64 -23.04
N VAL A 116 -0.04 -11.78 -22.48
CA VAL A 116 0.30 -12.16 -21.09
C VAL A 116 1.78 -12.55 -21.05
N VAL A 117 2.65 -11.55 -21.18
CA VAL A 117 4.09 -11.71 -21.08
C VAL A 117 4.41 -12.21 -19.69
N ASP A 118 4.78 -13.48 -19.57
CA ASP A 118 5.04 -14.08 -18.26
C ASP A 118 6.36 -13.55 -17.65
N TYR A 119 6.23 -12.49 -16.87
CA TYR A 119 7.32 -11.92 -16.08
C TYR A 119 7.75 -12.82 -14.91
N GLU A 120 6.95 -13.79 -14.47
CA GLU A 120 7.34 -14.72 -13.39
C GLU A 120 8.42 -15.71 -13.85
N SER A 121 8.52 -16.01 -15.15
CA SER A 121 9.61 -16.83 -15.70
C SER A 121 10.99 -16.17 -15.62
N LYS A 122 11.06 -14.83 -15.61
CA LYS A 122 12.31 -14.05 -15.81
C LYS A 122 13.17 -13.98 -14.55
N THR A 123 14.48 -13.82 -14.71
CA THR A 123 15.40 -13.70 -13.56
C THR A 123 15.32 -12.32 -12.90
N ALA A 124 15.71 -12.21 -11.63
CA ALA A 124 15.71 -10.94 -10.91
C ALA A 124 16.68 -9.90 -11.52
N VAL A 125 17.64 -10.31 -12.35
CA VAL A 125 18.50 -9.41 -13.14
C VAL A 125 17.72 -8.89 -14.35
N GLN A 126 17.18 -9.79 -15.18
CA GLN A 126 16.37 -9.44 -16.36
C GLN A 126 15.19 -8.52 -16.04
N LEU A 127 14.55 -8.69 -14.88
CA LEU A 127 13.47 -7.82 -14.41
C LEU A 127 13.97 -6.39 -14.09
N ARG A 128 15.18 -6.24 -13.55
CA ARG A 128 15.83 -4.94 -13.31
C ARG A 128 16.28 -4.30 -14.62
N ASP A 129 16.77 -5.10 -15.56
CA ASP A 129 17.14 -4.63 -16.90
C ASP A 129 15.90 -4.09 -17.63
N LEU A 130 14.77 -4.79 -17.56
CA LEU A 130 13.49 -4.35 -18.11
C LEU A 130 12.94 -3.08 -17.43
N LEU A 131 13.01 -2.98 -16.09
CA LEU A 131 12.62 -1.76 -15.37
C LEU A 131 13.51 -0.57 -15.74
N THR A 132 14.81 -0.79 -15.88
CA THR A 132 15.78 0.23 -16.34
C THR A 132 15.46 0.68 -17.76
N ALA A 133 15.20 -0.25 -18.68
CA ALA A 133 14.80 0.06 -20.06
C ALA A 133 13.42 0.75 -20.17
N LYS A 134 12.59 0.65 -19.13
CA LYS A 134 11.31 1.37 -19.00
C LYS A 134 11.42 2.67 -18.18
N GLY A 135 12.61 3.02 -17.68
CA GLY A 135 12.86 4.24 -16.89
C GLY A 135 12.31 4.21 -15.46
N ILE A 136 11.93 3.04 -14.94
CA ILE A 136 11.21 2.91 -13.66
C ILE A 136 12.21 2.74 -12.51
N PRO A 137 12.14 3.58 -11.45
CA PRO A 137 13.02 3.44 -10.29
C PRO A 137 12.66 2.18 -9.48
N PHE A 138 13.69 1.44 -9.07
CA PHE A 138 13.58 0.27 -8.18
C PHE A 138 14.74 0.23 -7.19
N GLY A 139 14.52 -0.37 -6.03
CA GLY A 139 15.56 -0.59 -5.02
C GLY A 139 16.45 -1.78 -5.36
N LYS A 140 17.76 -1.64 -5.12
CA LYS A 140 18.75 -2.72 -5.35
C LYS A 140 18.50 -3.98 -4.51
N ARG A 141 17.70 -3.86 -3.43
CA ARG A 141 17.33 -4.93 -2.49
C ARG A 141 15.92 -5.48 -2.71
N ASP A 142 15.19 -4.99 -3.72
CA ASP A 142 13.79 -5.33 -3.92
C ASP A 142 13.63 -6.81 -4.31
N ALA A 143 12.61 -7.44 -3.74
CA ALA A 143 12.25 -8.82 -4.00
C ALA A 143 11.72 -9.00 -5.43
N LYS A 144 11.91 -10.19 -6.00
CA LYS A 144 11.44 -10.52 -7.36
C LYS A 144 9.95 -10.20 -7.57
N SER A 145 9.11 -10.47 -6.57
CA SER A 145 7.68 -10.14 -6.60
C SER A 145 7.40 -8.65 -6.78
N VAL A 146 8.14 -7.77 -6.10
CA VAL A 146 8.01 -6.31 -6.24
C VAL A 146 8.45 -5.85 -7.62
N LEU A 147 9.56 -6.39 -8.13
CA LEU A 147 10.04 -6.09 -9.49
C LEU A 147 9.01 -6.51 -10.56
N VAL A 148 8.37 -7.67 -10.40
CA VAL A 148 7.29 -8.11 -11.29
C VAL A 148 6.01 -7.26 -11.12
N GLN A 149 5.67 -6.84 -9.90
CA GLN A 149 4.54 -5.93 -9.65
C GLN A 149 4.75 -4.56 -10.31
N LEU A 150 5.95 -3.99 -10.22
CA LEU A 150 6.29 -2.73 -10.92
C LEU A 150 6.16 -2.87 -12.44
N ILE A 151 6.60 -4.00 -13.02
CA ILE A 151 6.45 -4.26 -14.46
C ILE A 151 4.98 -4.54 -14.85
N LYS A 152 4.16 -5.11 -13.96
CA LYS A 152 2.72 -5.31 -14.20
C LYS A 152 1.87 -4.06 -13.98
N ALA A 153 2.35 -3.08 -13.21
CA ALA A 153 1.68 -1.81 -12.94
C ALA A 153 1.99 -0.70 -13.97
N THR A 154 2.95 -0.94 -14.87
CA THR A 154 3.43 0.02 -15.89
C THR A 154 3.15 -0.41 -17.33
N ALA A 155 2.48 -1.55 -17.53
CA ALA A 155 2.31 -2.23 -18.81
C ALA A 155 0.89 -2.05 -19.38
#